data_AF-A0A660QR23-F1
#
_entry.id   AF-A0A660QR23-F1
#
_cell.length_a   1.000
_cell.length_b   1.000
_cell.length_c   1.000
_cell.angle_alpha   90.00
_cell.angle_beta   90.00
_cell.angle_gamma   90.00
#
_symmetry.space_group_name_H-M   'P 1'
#
loop_
_entity.id
_entity.type
_entity.pdbx_description
1 polymer ?
#
loop_
_entity_poly.entity_id
_entity_poly.type
_entity_poly.pdbx_seq_one_letter_code
_entity_poly.pdbx_strand_id
1 'polypeptide(L)'
;MKGEGFYRGLFRIINEHLMGMKFLSVVSSRAHSLTRFANSQIHQNVSEKETKITVLATEDNKIALVSSNDLTLSGMKLLREKLESMLKQAAPLEYEFSLPVPSMGYPLENVSESVLKSSAEDRAKVFDDILRSAGDDVKVFGYMSTEVYEKSVISSGGMFTYETTSSAGFNLVAIKGDGSGYVSGASSSVENLGYSEKVLRAVEFAKKSVNPVEIDPGNYTVILGPEAVAELFFYFTYVATNGYAHEMKMSPSNRYLNQKIGPD
;
A
#
# COMPACT_ATOMS: atom_id res chain seq x y z
N MET A 1 18.18 -1.77 1.69
CA MET A 1 17.27 -1.60 2.83
C MET A 1 18.08 -1.38 4.10
N LYS A 2 17.48 -1.00 5.23
CA LYS A 2 18.21 -0.57 6.43
C LYS A 2 18.54 -1.73 7.39
N GLY A 3 17.73 -2.79 7.39
CA GLY A 3 17.87 -3.97 8.23
C GLY A 3 17.47 -3.74 9.68
N GLU A 4 17.21 -4.84 10.41
CA GLU A 4 16.76 -4.81 11.80
C GLU A 4 17.69 -4.00 12.72
N GLY A 5 19.00 -4.11 12.53
CA GLY A 5 20.01 -3.42 13.34
C GLY A 5 19.84 -1.89 13.34
N PHE A 6 19.42 -1.32 12.20
CA PHE A 6 19.10 0.11 12.11
C PHE A 6 17.90 0.47 12.99
N TYR A 7 16.83 -0.33 12.95
CA TYR A 7 15.62 -0.09 13.75
C TYR A 7 15.87 -0.31 15.25
N ARG A 8 16.73 -1.26 15.62
CA ARG A 8 17.20 -1.42 17.02
C ARG A 8 17.99 -0.20 17.49
N GLY A 9 18.82 0.39 16.62
CA GLY A 9 19.48 1.67 16.89
C GLY A 9 18.49 2.81 17.10
N LEU A 10 17.49 2.92 16.23
CA LEU A 10 16.42 3.91 16.36
C LEU A 10 15.58 3.73 17.61
N PHE A 11 15.27 2.50 18.02
CA PHE A 11 14.57 2.22 19.28
C PHE A 11 15.25 2.89 20.47
N ARG A 12 16.58 2.82 20.55
CA ARG A 12 17.35 3.50 21.59
C ARG A 12 17.22 5.03 21.49
N ILE A 13 17.41 5.59 20.30
CA ILE A 13 17.36 7.04 20.07
C ILE A 13 15.96 7.60 20.39
N ILE A 14 14.90 6.94 19.92
CA ILE A 14 13.51 7.35 20.15
C ILE A 14 13.19 7.32 21.65
N ASN A 15 13.54 6.25 22.37
CA ASN A 15 13.31 6.16 23.82
C ASN A 15 14.08 7.23 24.60
N GLU A 16 15.31 7.55 24.19
CA GLU A 16 16.11 8.60 24.81
C GLU A 16 15.50 9.99 24.59
N HIS A 17 15.11 10.31 23.35
CA HIS A 17 14.61 11.65 23.00
C HIS A 17 13.17 11.88 23.44
N LEU A 18 12.34 10.84 23.51
CA LEU A 18 10.95 10.92 23.96
C LEU A 18 10.77 10.48 25.42
N MET A 19 11.87 10.43 26.18
CA MET A 19 11.84 10.08 27.59
C MET A 19 10.83 10.95 28.36
N GLY A 20 9.99 10.31 29.16
CA GLY A 20 8.91 10.92 29.92
C GLY A 20 7.57 10.97 29.20
N MET A 21 7.53 10.73 27.88
CA MET A 21 6.28 10.69 27.12
C MET A 21 5.75 9.26 27.00
N LYS A 22 4.42 9.08 27.12
CA LYS A 22 3.77 7.83 26.66
C LYS A 22 3.58 7.91 25.16
N PHE A 23 4.16 6.99 24.40
CA PHE A 23 4.11 7.05 22.94
C PHE A 23 4.06 5.69 22.24
N LEU A 24 3.56 5.72 21.01
CA LEU A 24 3.68 4.68 19.99
C LEU A 24 4.26 5.30 18.72
N SER A 25 5.31 4.70 18.19
CA SER A 25 6.03 5.14 17.00
C SER A 25 5.97 4.06 15.94
N VAL A 26 5.72 4.45 14.70
CA VAL A 26 5.91 3.63 13.51
C VAL A 26 7.03 4.25 12.69
N VAL A 27 8.10 3.49 12.47
CA VAL A 27 9.16 3.86 11.52
C VAL A 27 9.05 2.95 10.32
N SER A 28 9.03 3.52 9.12
CA SER A 28 8.96 2.78 7.88
C SER A 28 10.01 3.26 6.89
N SER A 29 10.67 2.33 6.20
CA SER A 29 11.51 2.61 5.04
C SER A 29 10.95 1.90 3.81
N ARG A 30 10.80 2.61 2.70
CA ARG A 30 10.45 2.02 1.40
C ARG A 30 11.56 2.26 0.39
N ALA A 31 11.84 1.25 -0.43
CA ALA A 31 12.61 1.38 -1.66
C ALA A 31 11.70 0.93 -2.81
N HIS A 32 11.15 1.89 -3.54
CA HIS A 32 10.17 1.66 -4.60
C HIS A 32 10.77 2.03 -5.95
N SER A 33 10.63 1.16 -6.94
CA SER A 33 11.05 1.42 -8.32
C SER A 33 9.92 1.11 -9.29
N LEU A 34 9.76 1.93 -10.32
CA LEU A 34 8.64 1.86 -11.25
C LEU A 34 9.07 2.23 -12.67
N THR A 35 8.60 1.45 -13.64
CA THR A 35 8.66 1.77 -15.07
C THR A 35 7.23 1.91 -15.56
N ARG A 36 6.84 3.10 -16.01
CA ARG A 36 5.54 3.39 -16.61
C ARG A 36 5.67 3.57 -18.10
N PHE A 37 4.74 3.01 -18.84
CA PHE A 37 4.67 3.09 -20.29
C PHE A 37 3.31 3.62 -20.74
N ALA A 38 3.32 4.32 -21.85
CA ALA A 38 2.14 4.90 -22.50
C ALA A 38 2.37 4.91 -24.01
N ASN A 39 1.32 4.69 -24.80
CA ASN A 39 1.41 4.64 -26.26
C ASN A 39 2.46 3.63 -26.78
N SER A 40 2.60 2.50 -26.09
CA SER A 40 3.61 1.48 -26.41
C SER A 40 5.05 2.01 -26.34
N GLN A 41 5.32 2.98 -25.47
CA GLN A 41 6.66 3.50 -25.18
C GLN A 41 6.85 3.69 -23.67
N ILE A 42 8.07 3.46 -23.16
CA ILE A 42 8.40 3.82 -21.78
C ILE A 42 8.30 5.35 -21.65
N HIS A 43 7.42 5.79 -20.75
CA HIS A 43 7.14 7.19 -20.51
C HIS A 43 7.89 7.73 -19.29
N GLN A 44 8.11 6.89 -18.28
CA GLN A 44 8.74 7.29 -17.03
C GLN A 44 9.43 6.11 -16.34
N ASN A 45 10.59 6.38 -15.73
CA ASN A 45 11.25 5.47 -14.80
C ASN A 45 11.55 6.23 -13.50
N VAL A 46 11.25 5.61 -12.36
CA VAL A 46 11.46 6.18 -11.02
C VAL A 46 12.14 5.14 -10.14
N SER A 47 13.06 5.59 -9.30
CA SER A 47 13.55 4.85 -8.13
C SER A 47 13.61 5.79 -6.94
N GLU A 48 12.89 5.45 -5.88
CA GLU A 48 12.72 6.28 -4.70
C GLU A 48 13.06 5.47 -3.45
N LYS A 49 13.76 6.13 -2.51
CA LYS A 49 13.97 5.60 -1.17
C LYS A 49 13.51 6.65 -0.18
N GLU A 50 12.60 6.25 0.69
CA GLU A 50 12.04 7.12 1.71
C GLU A 50 12.14 6.43 3.07
N THR A 51 12.37 7.21 4.12
CA THR A 51 12.21 6.74 5.50
C THR A 51 11.41 7.78 6.27
N LYS A 52 10.39 7.32 6.99
CA LYS A 52 9.47 8.16 7.73
C LYS A 52 9.29 7.59 9.14
N ILE A 53 9.27 8.48 10.13
CA ILE A 53 8.81 8.20 11.48
C ILE A 53 7.46 8.89 11.69
N THR A 54 6.53 8.20 12.33
CA THR A 54 5.28 8.77 12.83
C THR A 54 5.15 8.40 14.29
N VAL A 55 5.01 9.40 15.15
CA VAL A 55 4.88 9.22 16.59
C VAL A 55 3.53 9.73 17.04
N LEU A 56 2.78 8.85 17.68
CA LEU A 56 1.61 9.17 18.49
C LEU A 56 2.07 9.29 19.93
N ALA A 57 1.86 10.43 20.57
CA ALA A 57 2.08 10.62 21.99
C ALA A 57 0.75 10.88 22.70
N THR A 58 0.68 10.50 23.98
CA THR A 58 -0.50 10.72 24.81
C THR A 58 -0.15 11.16 26.23
N GLU A 59 -0.91 12.11 26.75
CA GLU A 59 -0.81 12.68 28.09
C GLU A 59 -2.20 13.20 28.50
N ASP A 60 -2.65 12.97 29.73
CA ASP A 60 -3.95 13.45 30.25
C ASP A 60 -5.15 13.18 29.33
N ASN A 61 -5.21 11.97 28.76
CA ASN A 61 -6.21 11.54 27.78
C ASN A 61 -6.28 12.40 26.50
N LYS A 62 -5.18 13.08 26.16
CA LYS A 62 -4.97 13.81 24.91
C LYS A 62 -4.08 13.02 23.97
N ILE A 63 -4.18 13.31 22.68
CA ILE A 63 -3.32 12.72 21.66
C ILE A 63 -2.66 13.80 20.81
N ALA A 64 -1.38 13.61 20.50
CA ALA A 64 -0.68 14.32 19.42
C ALA A 64 -0.08 13.30 18.45
N LEU A 65 -0.16 13.59 17.15
CA LEU A 65 0.42 12.77 16.09
C LEU A 65 1.35 13.63 15.24
N VAL A 66 2.62 13.27 15.18
CA VAL A 66 3.64 13.99 14.39
C VAL A 66 4.38 13.01 13.49
N SER A 67 4.56 13.38 12.23
CA SER A 67 5.41 12.66 11.29
C SER A 67 6.64 13.48 10.88
N SER A 68 7.76 12.80 10.62
CA SER A 68 9.01 13.39 10.12
C SER A 68 9.74 12.40 9.20
N ASN A 69 10.56 12.91 8.29
CA ASN A 69 11.57 12.14 7.55
C ASN A 69 13.01 12.45 8.01
N ASP A 70 13.18 13.40 8.94
CA ASP A 70 14.46 13.72 9.56
C ASP A 70 14.64 12.88 10.84
N LEU A 71 15.46 11.84 10.73
CA LEU A 71 15.83 10.93 11.82
C LEU A 71 17.13 11.35 12.54
N THR A 72 17.66 12.53 12.25
CA THR A 72 18.82 13.07 12.98
C THR A 72 18.42 13.44 14.41
N LEU A 73 19.41 13.65 15.28
CA LEU A 73 19.17 14.11 16.66
C LEU A 73 18.40 15.43 16.69
N SER A 74 18.73 16.37 15.80
CA SER A 74 17.98 17.62 15.63
C SER A 74 16.54 17.37 15.18
N GLY A 75 16.33 16.46 14.22
CA GLY A 75 15.00 16.06 13.77
C GLY A 75 14.15 15.48 14.90
N MET A 76 14.74 14.61 15.73
CA MET A 76 14.08 14.01 16.89
C MET A 76 13.75 15.05 17.97
N LYS A 77 14.64 16.03 18.20
CA LYS A 77 14.37 17.15 19.11
C LYS A 77 13.19 17.99 18.63
N LEU A 78 13.18 18.38 17.35
CA LEU A 78 12.06 19.13 16.76
C LEU A 78 10.75 18.34 16.78
N LEU A 79 10.82 17.01 16.56
CA LEU A 79 9.67 16.12 16.65
C LEU A 79 9.09 16.13 18.08
N ARG A 80 9.92 16.04 19.12
CA ARG A 80 9.50 16.14 20.52
C ARG A 80 8.84 17.49 20.80
N GLU A 81 9.48 18.60 20.44
CA GLU A 81 8.95 19.95 20.65
C GLU A 81 7.57 20.12 20.02
N LYS A 82 7.35 19.57 18.82
CA LYS A 82 6.05 19.55 18.16
C LYS A 82 5.01 18.73 18.92
N LEU A 83 5.38 17.53 19.37
CA LEU A 83 4.47 16.67 20.15
C LEU A 83 4.04 17.38 21.45
N GLU A 84 4.99 17.95 22.20
CA GLU A 84 4.70 18.69 23.44
C GLU A 84 3.80 19.90 23.18
N SER A 85 4.09 20.66 22.12
CA SER A 85 3.27 21.82 21.73
C SER A 85 1.84 21.42 21.36
N MET A 86 1.68 20.31 20.61
CA MET A 86 0.37 19.80 20.22
C MET A 86 -0.41 19.24 21.42
N LEU A 87 0.24 18.51 22.33
CA LEU A 87 -0.41 18.00 23.55
C LEU A 87 -0.91 19.12 24.46
N LYS A 88 -0.15 20.21 24.59
CA LYS A 88 -0.58 21.40 25.36
C LYS A 88 -1.86 22.02 24.79
N GLN A 89 -2.02 22.02 23.47
CA GLN A 89 -3.15 22.62 22.77
C GLN A 89 -4.33 21.67 22.59
N ALA A 90 -4.09 20.35 22.65
CA ALA A 90 -5.13 19.35 22.46
C ALA A 90 -6.16 19.37 23.58
N ALA A 91 -7.43 19.19 23.21
CA ALA A 91 -8.48 18.85 24.15
C ALA A 91 -8.39 17.36 24.52
N PRO A 92 -8.71 16.98 25.77
CA PRO A 92 -8.87 15.57 26.13
C PRO A 92 -9.96 14.91 25.28
N LEU A 93 -9.78 13.61 25.01
CA LEU A 93 -10.77 12.80 24.31
C LEU A 93 -12.00 12.55 25.21
N GLU A 94 -13.16 12.39 24.57
CA GLU A 94 -14.41 12.04 25.27
C GLU A 94 -14.46 10.56 25.69
N TYR A 95 -13.55 9.73 25.16
CA TYR A 95 -13.39 8.32 25.50
C TYR A 95 -12.01 8.07 26.10
N GLU A 96 -11.87 7.00 26.88
CA GLU A 96 -10.59 6.60 27.45
C GLU A 96 -9.68 6.02 26.36
N PHE A 97 -8.53 6.64 26.14
CA PHE A 97 -7.53 6.16 25.20
C PHE A 97 -6.38 5.46 25.92
N SER A 98 -6.05 4.26 25.45
CA SER A 98 -4.88 3.52 25.89
C SER A 98 -4.02 3.10 24.69
N LEU A 99 -2.70 3.17 24.86
CA LEU A 99 -1.78 2.56 23.90
C LEU A 99 -1.96 1.03 23.88
N PRO A 100 -1.66 0.37 22.74
CA PRO A 100 -1.65 -1.08 22.67
C PRO A 100 -0.77 -1.70 23.76
N VAL A 101 -1.19 -2.85 24.29
CA VAL A 101 -0.38 -3.62 25.25
C VAL A 101 0.95 -3.98 24.58
N PRO A 102 2.10 -3.73 25.22
CA PRO A 102 3.38 -4.08 24.65
C PRO A 102 3.46 -5.57 24.31
N SER A 103 3.85 -5.87 23.07
CA SER A 103 4.17 -7.23 22.63
C SER A 103 5.54 -7.23 21.97
N MET A 104 6.33 -8.27 22.22
CA MET A 104 7.53 -8.54 21.44
C MET A 104 7.14 -9.42 20.26
N GLY A 105 7.44 -8.96 19.05
CA GLY A 105 7.30 -9.76 17.84
C GLY A 105 8.64 -10.36 17.43
N TYR A 106 8.62 -11.53 16.80
CA TYR A 106 9.78 -12.02 16.07
C TYR A 106 9.92 -11.25 14.75
N PRO A 107 11.16 -10.92 14.32
CA PRO A 107 11.40 -10.40 12.99
C PRO A 107 10.68 -11.24 11.93
N LEU A 108 9.83 -10.61 11.12
CA LEU A 108 9.26 -11.23 9.94
C LEU A 108 10.05 -10.74 8.73
N GLU A 109 10.90 -11.60 8.19
CA GLU A 109 11.66 -11.30 6.98
C GLU A 109 11.11 -12.11 5.82
N ASN A 110 10.30 -11.47 4.97
CA ASN A 110 9.68 -12.09 3.82
C ASN A 110 9.95 -11.26 2.56
N VAL A 111 11.21 -11.25 2.14
CA VAL A 111 11.69 -10.50 0.99
C VAL A 111 12.14 -11.47 -0.09
N SER A 112 11.50 -11.39 -1.25
CA SER A 112 11.88 -12.16 -2.42
C SER A 112 13.18 -11.65 -3.02
N GLU A 113 14.06 -12.58 -3.36
CA GLU A 113 15.32 -12.30 -4.06
C GLU A 113 15.10 -11.60 -5.41
N SER A 114 13.99 -11.90 -6.09
CA SER A 114 13.68 -11.31 -7.40
C SER A 114 13.32 -9.85 -7.34
N VAL A 115 12.66 -9.43 -6.25
CA VAL A 115 12.41 -8.02 -5.98
C VAL A 115 13.69 -7.31 -5.58
N LEU A 116 14.54 -7.93 -4.74
CA LEU A 116 15.83 -7.36 -4.33
C LEU A 116 16.78 -7.12 -5.50
N LYS A 117 16.80 -8.03 -6.47
CA LYS A 117 17.67 -7.97 -7.65
C LYS A 117 17.05 -7.21 -8.83
N SER A 118 15.78 -6.81 -8.75
CA SER A 118 15.07 -6.18 -9.86
C SER A 118 15.71 -4.84 -10.28
N SER A 119 16.28 -4.82 -11.48
CA SER A 119 16.86 -3.64 -12.11
C SER A 119 15.85 -2.87 -12.97
N ALA A 120 16.24 -1.69 -13.46
CA ALA A 120 15.44 -0.96 -14.44
C ALA A 120 15.32 -1.74 -15.76
N GLU A 121 16.41 -2.40 -16.14
CA GLU A 121 16.51 -3.26 -17.31
C GLU A 121 15.59 -4.47 -17.21
N ASP A 122 15.47 -5.10 -16.03
CA ASP A 122 14.55 -6.23 -15.86
C ASP A 122 13.09 -5.79 -15.99
N ARG A 123 12.73 -4.61 -15.48
CA ARG A 123 11.39 -4.03 -15.71
C ARG A 123 11.18 -3.65 -17.18
N ALA A 124 12.23 -3.23 -17.89
CA ALA A 124 12.15 -2.96 -19.32
C ALA A 124 11.93 -4.25 -20.14
N LYS A 125 12.57 -5.37 -19.77
CA LYS A 125 12.31 -6.68 -20.40
C LYS A 125 10.84 -7.11 -20.27
N VAL A 126 10.22 -6.90 -19.10
CA VAL A 126 8.78 -7.14 -18.91
C VAL A 126 7.96 -6.30 -19.90
N PHE A 127 8.34 -5.05 -20.12
CA PHE A 127 7.70 -4.19 -21.11
C PHE A 127 7.91 -4.70 -22.55
N ASP A 128 9.11 -5.18 -22.91
CA ASP A 128 9.37 -5.79 -24.22
C ASP A 128 8.49 -7.03 -24.46
N ASP A 129 8.29 -7.87 -23.43
CA ASP A 129 7.40 -9.03 -23.52
C ASP A 129 5.92 -8.62 -23.65
N ILE A 130 5.51 -7.52 -23.00
CA ILE A 130 4.19 -6.92 -23.20
C ILE A 130 4.01 -6.45 -24.64
N LEU A 131 4.98 -5.73 -25.21
CA LEU A 131 4.94 -5.27 -26.60
C LEU A 131 4.86 -6.44 -27.58
N ARG A 132 5.67 -7.48 -27.37
CA ARG A 132 5.65 -8.69 -28.21
C ARG A 132 4.28 -9.37 -28.19
N SER A 133 3.64 -9.41 -27.02
CA SER A 133 2.31 -10.01 -26.84
C SER A 133 1.20 -9.15 -27.46
N ALA A 134 1.33 -7.83 -27.41
CA ALA A 134 0.37 -6.88 -27.99
C ALA A 134 0.39 -6.90 -29.52
N GLY A 135 1.58 -6.97 -30.12
CA GLY A 135 1.78 -6.76 -31.55
C GLY A 135 1.62 -5.29 -31.96
N ASP A 136 1.72 -5.01 -33.25
CA ASP A 136 1.73 -3.64 -33.77
C ASP A 136 0.34 -2.99 -33.79
N ASP A 137 -0.73 -3.79 -33.74
CA ASP A 137 -2.12 -3.35 -33.87
C ASP A 137 -2.78 -2.97 -32.54
N VAL A 138 -2.08 -3.12 -31.41
CA VAL A 138 -2.59 -2.83 -30.06
C VAL A 138 -1.66 -1.87 -29.33
N LYS A 139 -2.20 -0.76 -28.84
CA LYS A 139 -1.46 0.19 -27.99
C LYS A 139 -1.53 -0.25 -26.53
N VAL A 140 -0.40 -0.15 -25.83
CA VAL A 140 -0.31 -0.54 -24.41
C VAL A 140 0.05 0.64 -23.51
N PHE A 141 -0.56 0.65 -22.33
CA PHE A 141 -0.36 1.63 -21.26
C PHE A 141 -0.32 0.90 -19.92
N GLY A 142 0.47 1.38 -18.97
CA GLY A 142 0.53 0.75 -17.66
C GLY A 142 1.85 0.96 -16.95
N TYR A 143 2.12 0.10 -15.97
CA TYR A 143 3.38 0.12 -15.23
C TYR A 143 3.80 -1.27 -14.77
N MET A 144 5.08 -1.39 -14.45
CA MET A 144 5.65 -2.44 -13.63
C MET A 144 6.41 -1.78 -12.48
N SER A 145 6.20 -2.25 -11.25
CA SER A 145 6.89 -1.76 -10.06
C SER A 145 7.38 -2.88 -9.17
N THR A 146 8.39 -2.55 -8.38
CA THR A 146 8.93 -3.38 -7.31
C THR A 146 9.16 -2.53 -6.07
N GLU A 147 8.89 -3.08 -4.91
CA GLU A 147 9.09 -2.41 -3.63
C GLU A 147 9.68 -3.37 -2.60
N VAL A 148 10.64 -2.87 -1.83
CA VAL A 148 10.97 -3.46 -0.53
C VAL A 148 10.56 -2.48 0.56
N TYR A 149 9.81 -2.98 1.52
CA TYR A 149 9.23 -2.21 2.61
C TYR A 149 9.66 -2.78 3.95
N GLU A 150 10.28 -1.95 4.76
CA GLU A 150 10.62 -2.24 6.15
C GLU A 150 9.75 -1.38 7.08
N LYS A 151 9.34 -1.97 8.20
CA LYS A 151 8.52 -1.29 9.21
C LYS A 151 8.90 -1.77 10.60
N SER A 152 8.91 -0.84 11.55
CA SER A 152 9.06 -1.14 12.97
C SER A 152 8.04 -0.37 13.79
N VAL A 153 7.43 -1.05 14.76
CA VAL A 153 6.55 -0.44 15.76
C VAL A 153 7.29 -0.42 17.10
N ILE A 154 7.38 0.76 17.69
CA ILE A 154 8.16 1.03 18.90
C ILE A 154 7.27 1.77 19.90
N SER A 155 7.29 1.43 21.18
CA SER A 155 6.52 2.19 22.20
C SER A 155 7.34 2.48 23.45
N SER A 156 6.90 3.49 24.21
CA SER A 156 7.43 3.79 25.55
C SER A 156 7.21 2.64 26.55
N GLY A 157 6.28 1.72 26.27
CA GLY A 157 6.04 0.52 27.07
C GLY A 157 6.99 -0.64 26.77
N GLY A 158 8.01 -0.44 25.92
CA GLY A 158 9.00 -1.47 25.57
C GLY A 158 8.65 -2.34 24.35
N MET A 159 7.52 -2.08 23.68
CA MET A 159 7.20 -2.75 22.41
C MET A 159 8.29 -2.48 21.36
N PHE A 160 8.73 -3.54 20.69
CA PHE A 160 9.55 -3.50 19.49
C PHE A 160 9.12 -4.62 18.55
N THR A 161 8.70 -4.25 17.34
CA THR A 161 8.49 -5.19 16.23
C THR A 161 9.30 -4.73 15.04
N TYR A 162 9.71 -5.68 14.19
CA TYR A 162 10.36 -5.39 12.93
C TYR A 162 9.84 -6.37 11.87
N GLU A 163 9.49 -5.83 10.72
CA GLU A 163 8.99 -6.57 9.57
C GLU A 163 9.66 -6.00 8.32
N THR A 164 10.04 -6.89 7.41
CA THR A 164 10.48 -6.56 6.06
C THR A 164 9.79 -7.45 5.05
N THR A 165 9.24 -6.81 4.01
CA THR A 165 8.45 -7.45 2.96
C THR A 165 8.87 -6.93 1.59
N SER A 166 8.62 -7.72 0.56
CA SER A 166 8.71 -7.27 -0.82
C SER A 166 7.37 -7.33 -1.51
N SER A 167 7.20 -6.48 -2.52
CA SER A 167 6.12 -6.61 -3.49
C SER A 167 6.61 -6.31 -4.90
N ALA A 168 5.94 -6.92 -5.86
CA ALA A 168 5.97 -6.57 -7.26
C ALA A 168 4.52 -6.29 -7.69
N GLY A 169 4.33 -5.32 -8.56
CA GLY A 169 3.01 -4.93 -9.04
C GLY A 169 3.04 -4.51 -10.50
N PHE A 170 1.97 -4.79 -11.22
CA PHE A 170 1.82 -4.31 -12.59
C PHE A 170 0.36 -4.05 -12.94
N ASN A 171 0.15 -3.21 -13.94
CA ASN A 171 -1.11 -3.16 -14.66
C ASN A 171 -0.86 -2.99 -16.16
N LEU A 172 -1.89 -3.30 -16.94
CA LEU A 172 -1.90 -3.10 -18.37
C LEU A 172 -3.30 -2.68 -18.83
N VAL A 173 -3.34 -1.61 -19.61
CA VAL A 173 -4.46 -1.25 -20.49
C VAL A 173 -3.98 -1.49 -21.92
N ALA A 174 -4.68 -2.36 -22.63
CA ALA A 174 -4.52 -2.61 -24.06
C ALA A 174 -5.65 -1.90 -24.82
N ILE A 175 -5.33 -1.24 -25.93
CA ILE A 175 -6.28 -0.49 -26.77
C ILE A 175 -6.14 -0.90 -28.23
N LYS A 176 -7.25 -1.25 -28.88
CA LYS A 176 -7.34 -1.48 -30.32
C LYS A 176 -8.56 -0.73 -30.87
N GLY A 177 -8.34 0.32 -31.66
CA GLY A 177 -9.45 1.15 -32.14
C GLY A 177 -10.24 1.74 -30.97
N ASP A 178 -11.52 1.42 -30.89
CA ASP A 178 -12.45 1.75 -29.79
C ASP A 178 -12.59 0.64 -28.73
N GLY A 179 -11.91 -0.49 -28.92
CA GLY A 179 -11.86 -1.61 -27.98
C GLY A 179 -10.75 -1.48 -26.94
N SER A 180 -11.02 -1.95 -25.73
CA SER A 180 -10.05 -1.93 -24.62
C SER A 180 -10.03 -3.24 -23.83
N GLY A 181 -8.91 -3.52 -23.18
CA GLY A 181 -8.77 -4.61 -22.23
C GLY A 181 -7.87 -4.20 -21.07
N TYR A 182 -8.20 -4.65 -19.88
CA TYR A 182 -7.49 -4.29 -18.65
C TYR A 182 -7.13 -5.52 -17.84
N VAL A 183 -5.93 -5.51 -17.26
CA VAL A 183 -5.50 -6.46 -16.24
C VAL A 183 -4.59 -5.80 -15.22
N SER A 184 -4.55 -6.36 -14.02
CA SER A 184 -3.58 -5.99 -12.99
C SER A 184 -3.14 -7.20 -12.17
N GLY A 185 -2.06 -7.01 -11.41
CA GLY A 185 -1.56 -8.02 -10.50
C GLY A 185 -0.58 -7.45 -9.49
N ALA A 186 -0.55 -8.08 -8.33
CA ALA A 186 0.43 -7.85 -7.29
C ALA A 186 0.84 -9.18 -6.67
N SER A 187 2.10 -9.28 -6.25
CA SER A 187 2.67 -10.47 -5.63
C SER A 187 3.84 -10.08 -4.74
N SER A 188 4.28 -10.96 -3.83
CA SER A 188 5.50 -10.74 -3.06
C SER A 188 6.79 -10.92 -3.88
N SER A 189 6.70 -11.53 -5.06
CA SER A 189 7.83 -11.75 -5.98
C SER A 189 7.47 -11.45 -7.43
N VAL A 190 8.47 -11.18 -8.26
CA VAL A 190 8.29 -10.92 -9.69
C VAL A 190 7.83 -12.19 -10.44
N GLU A 191 8.35 -13.36 -10.08
CA GLU A 191 8.02 -14.65 -10.72
C GLU A 191 6.54 -14.99 -10.56
N ASN A 192 5.99 -14.70 -9.38
CA ASN A 192 4.62 -15.08 -9.03
C ASN A 192 3.58 -14.05 -9.50
N LEU A 193 3.98 -13.01 -10.24
CA LEU A 193 3.02 -12.07 -10.84
C LEU A 193 2.13 -12.71 -11.89
N GLY A 194 2.63 -13.76 -12.58
CA GLY A 194 1.92 -14.40 -13.68
C GLY A 194 1.50 -13.40 -14.76
N TYR A 195 2.33 -12.38 -15.03
CA TYR A 195 1.94 -11.26 -15.88
C TYR A 195 1.70 -11.69 -17.33
N SER A 196 2.43 -12.68 -17.85
CA SER A 196 2.34 -13.09 -19.26
C SER A 196 0.92 -13.54 -19.67
N GLU A 197 0.29 -14.40 -18.87
CA GLU A 197 -1.08 -14.86 -19.15
C GLU A 197 -2.11 -13.73 -19.05
N LYS A 198 -1.94 -12.86 -18.05
CA LYS A 198 -2.79 -11.69 -17.84
C LYS A 198 -2.68 -10.72 -19.02
N VAL A 199 -1.46 -10.48 -19.51
CA VAL A 199 -1.20 -9.60 -20.65
C VAL A 199 -1.88 -10.13 -21.91
N LEU A 200 -1.76 -11.42 -22.20
CA LEU A 200 -2.46 -12.04 -23.33
C LEU A 200 -3.98 -11.85 -23.24
N ARG A 201 -4.56 -12.04 -22.05
CA ARG A 201 -5.99 -11.81 -21.81
C ARG A 201 -6.39 -10.35 -22.06
N ALA A 202 -5.60 -9.38 -21.62
CA ALA A 202 -5.88 -7.96 -21.86
C ALA A 202 -5.89 -7.62 -23.36
N VAL A 203 -4.90 -8.14 -24.10
CA VAL A 203 -4.79 -7.95 -25.55
C VAL A 203 -5.96 -8.60 -26.27
N GLU A 204 -6.34 -9.82 -25.87
CA GLU A 204 -7.50 -10.52 -26.41
C GLU A 204 -8.80 -9.74 -26.18
N PHE A 205 -9.02 -9.21 -24.96
CA PHE A 205 -10.19 -8.40 -24.66
C PHE A 205 -10.23 -7.10 -25.45
N ALA A 206 -9.09 -6.42 -25.60
CA ALA A 206 -9.01 -5.24 -26.47
C ALA A 206 -9.40 -5.56 -27.91
N LYS A 207 -8.95 -6.71 -28.44
CA LYS A 207 -9.29 -7.18 -29.79
C LYS A 207 -10.74 -7.58 -29.95
N LYS A 208 -11.36 -8.18 -28.93
CA LYS A 208 -12.76 -8.62 -28.94
C LYS A 208 -13.75 -7.48 -28.70
N SER A 209 -13.32 -6.41 -28.06
CA SER A 209 -14.19 -5.29 -27.66
C SER A 209 -14.26 -4.16 -28.70
N VAL A 210 -13.78 -4.39 -29.92
CA VAL A 210 -13.88 -3.42 -31.03
C VAL A 210 -15.32 -3.34 -31.55
N ASN A 211 -15.74 -2.16 -32.00
CA ASN A 211 -17.11 -1.87 -32.41
C ASN A 211 -18.15 -2.23 -31.32
N PRO A 212 -18.04 -1.67 -30.10
CA PRO A 212 -19.01 -1.92 -29.06
C PRO A 212 -20.40 -1.47 -29.51
N VAL A 213 -21.41 -2.27 -29.15
CA VAL A 213 -22.82 -1.95 -29.44
C VAL A 213 -23.48 -1.43 -28.17
N GLU A 214 -24.32 -0.42 -28.34
CA GLU A 214 -25.18 0.05 -27.26
C GLU A 214 -26.27 -0.99 -26.98
N ILE A 215 -26.63 -1.14 -25.72
CA ILE A 215 -27.72 -2.00 -25.26
C ILE A 215 -28.69 -1.14 -24.45
N ASP A 216 -29.99 -1.45 -24.54
CA ASP A 216 -31.01 -0.73 -23.78
C ASP A 216 -30.81 -0.89 -22.27
N PRO A 217 -31.15 0.11 -21.45
CA PRO A 217 -31.16 -0.04 -20.00
C PRO A 217 -32.09 -1.18 -19.56
N GLY A 218 -31.61 -2.06 -18.69
CA GLY A 218 -32.40 -3.22 -18.25
C GLY A 218 -31.67 -4.11 -17.24
N ASN A 219 -32.30 -5.23 -16.91
CA ASN A 219 -31.73 -6.24 -16.03
C ASN A 219 -30.98 -7.29 -16.86
N TYR A 220 -29.67 -7.42 -16.61
CA TYR A 220 -28.80 -8.36 -17.31
C TYR A 220 -28.04 -9.23 -16.31
N THR A 221 -27.76 -10.47 -16.70
CA THR A 221 -26.73 -11.26 -16.03
C THR A 221 -25.37 -10.65 -16.33
N VAL A 222 -24.69 -10.16 -15.30
CA VAL A 222 -23.35 -9.56 -15.41
C VAL A 222 -22.31 -10.59 -15.01
N ILE A 223 -21.34 -10.83 -15.90
CA ILE A 223 -20.18 -11.67 -15.61
C ILE A 223 -19.01 -10.75 -15.23
N LEU A 224 -18.71 -10.68 -13.94
CA LEU A 224 -17.62 -9.85 -13.43
C LEU A 224 -16.29 -10.60 -13.52
N GLY A 225 -15.30 -9.98 -14.17
CA GLY A 225 -13.92 -10.46 -14.16
C GLY A 225 -13.26 -10.28 -12.78
N PRO A 226 -12.12 -10.94 -12.53
CA PRO A 226 -11.44 -10.90 -11.23
C PRO A 226 -11.14 -9.48 -10.73
N GLU A 227 -10.70 -8.59 -11.61
CA GLU A 227 -10.40 -7.19 -11.28
C GLU A 227 -11.64 -6.41 -10.85
N ALA A 228 -12.78 -6.61 -11.52
CA ALA A 228 -14.04 -5.94 -11.16
C ALA A 228 -14.58 -6.44 -9.80
N VAL A 229 -14.43 -7.74 -9.53
CA VAL A 229 -14.77 -8.31 -8.22
C VAL A 229 -13.86 -7.75 -7.13
N ALA A 230 -12.55 -7.70 -7.37
CA ALA A 230 -11.59 -7.15 -6.41
C ALA A 230 -11.89 -5.68 -6.06
N GLU A 231 -12.23 -4.86 -7.06
CA GLU A 231 -12.61 -3.46 -6.86
C GLU A 231 -13.93 -3.32 -6.07
N LEU A 232 -14.93 -4.14 -6.39
CA LEU A 232 -16.19 -4.18 -5.62
C LEU A 232 -15.94 -4.51 -4.15
N PHE A 233 -15.12 -5.52 -3.86
CA PHE A 233 -14.76 -5.88 -2.48
C PHE A 233 -13.89 -4.81 -1.79
N PHE A 234 -13.04 -4.11 -2.53
CA PHE A 234 -12.27 -3.01 -1.98
C PHE A 234 -13.19 -1.90 -1.46
N TYR A 235 -14.15 -1.46 -2.26
CA TYR A 235 -15.12 -0.44 -1.82
C TYR A 235 -16.05 -0.97 -0.72
N PHE A 236 -16.49 -2.22 -0.82
CA PHE A 236 -17.30 -2.85 0.21
C PHE A 236 -16.57 -2.86 1.57
N THR A 237 -15.32 -3.33 1.63
CA THR A 237 -14.56 -3.37 2.88
C THR A 237 -14.28 -1.98 3.42
N TYR A 238 -13.92 -1.03 2.55
CA TYR A 238 -13.68 0.36 2.94
C TYR A 238 -14.89 0.99 3.65
N VAL A 239 -16.11 0.74 3.16
CA VAL A 239 -17.34 1.34 3.70
C VAL A 239 -17.98 0.50 4.82
N ALA A 240 -18.06 -0.82 4.63
CA ALA A 240 -18.85 -1.70 5.48
C ALA A 240 -18.07 -2.28 6.66
N THR A 241 -16.73 -2.41 6.57
CA THR A 241 -15.92 -3.10 7.61
C THR A 241 -14.99 -2.16 8.38
N ASN A 242 -15.20 -0.85 8.29
CA ASN A 242 -14.41 0.14 9.01
C ASN A 242 -15.04 0.44 10.39
N GLY A 243 -14.32 0.10 11.46
CA GLY A 243 -14.79 0.28 12.84
C GLY A 243 -15.03 1.73 13.25
N TYR A 244 -14.23 2.68 12.75
CA TYR A 244 -14.46 4.11 12.99
C TYR A 244 -15.75 4.58 12.31
N ALA A 245 -15.97 4.19 11.04
CA ALA A 245 -17.20 4.51 10.34
C ALA A 245 -18.44 3.84 10.98
N HIS A 246 -18.26 2.66 11.59
CA HIS A 246 -19.30 2.03 12.40
C HIS A 246 -19.68 2.91 13.60
N GLU A 247 -18.70 3.30 14.40
CA GLU A 247 -18.92 4.11 15.60
C GLU A 247 -19.60 5.45 15.27
N MET A 248 -19.13 6.12 14.21
CA MET A 248 -19.69 7.38 13.71
C MET A 248 -21.06 7.25 13.03
N LYS A 249 -21.66 6.05 13.00
CA LYS A 249 -22.95 5.78 12.34
C LYS A 249 -22.96 6.06 10.83
N MET A 250 -21.80 5.99 10.19
CA MET A 250 -21.60 6.22 8.75
C MET A 250 -21.46 4.91 7.95
N SER A 251 -21.32 3.77 8.62
CA SER A 251 -21.19 2.46 7.96
C SER A 251 -22.51 1.70 7.91
N PRO A 252 -22.83 0.99 6.80
CA PRO A 252 -23.93 0.04 6.72
C PRO A 252 -23.89 -1.07 7.78
N SER A 253 -22.73 -1.36 8.36
CA SER A 253 -22.59 -2.34 9.45
C SER A 253 -23.49 -2.02 10.66
N ASN A 254 -23.83 -0.75 10.90
CA ASN A 254 -24.78 -0.37 11.96
C ASN A 254 -26.16 -1.02 11.81
N ARG A 255 -26.53 -1.42 10.59
CA ARG A 255 -27.81 -2.08 10.29
C ARG A 255 -27.67 -3.58 10.08
N TYR A 256 -26.55 -4.03 9.51
CA TYR A 256 -26.42 -5.39 8.97
C TYR A 256 -25.39 -6.27 9.68
N LEU A 257 -24.73 -5.78 10.74
CA LEU A 257 -23.82 -6.62 11.53
C LEU A 257 -24.56 -7.84 12.09
N ASN A 258 -23.92 -9.02 12.03
CA ASN A 258 -24.49 -10.33 12.39
C ASN A 258 -25.67 -10.80 11.53
N GLN A 259 -25.88 -10.21 10.34
CA GLN A 259 -26.85 -10.68 9.36
C GLN A 259 -26.15 -11.30 8.15
N LYS A 260 -26.86 -12.17 7.43
CA LYS A 260 -26.41 -12.66 6.13
C LYS A 260 -26.56 -11.55 5.09
N ILE A 261 -25.45 -11.13 4.50
CA ILE A 261 -25.39 -9.98 3.57
C ILE A 261 -24.95 -10.37 2.15
N GLY A 262 -24.74 -11.66 1.91
CA GLY A 262 -24.33 -12.19 0.61
C GLY A 262 -24.97 -13.55 0.32
N PRO A 263 -24.67 -14.14 -0.85
CA PRO A 263 -25.07 -15.51 -1.19
C PRO A 263 -24.58 -16.54 -0.16
N ASP A 264 -25.17 -17.74 -0.18
CA ASP A 264 -24.69 -18.90 0.60
C ASP A 264 -23.33 -19.41 0.13
#